data_AF-A0A1D7Y5L5-F1
#
_entry.id   AF-A0A1D7Y5L5-F1
#
_cell.length_a   1.000
_cell.length_b   1.000
_cell.length_c   1.000
_cell.angle_alpha   90.00
_cell.angle_beta   90.00
_cell.angle_gamma   90.00
#
_symmetry.space_group_name_H-M   'P 1'
#
loop_
_entity.id
_entity.type
_entity.pdbx_description
1 polymer ?
#
loop_
_entity_poly.entity_id
_entity_poly.type
_entity_poly.pdbx_seq_one_letter_code
_entity_poly.pdbx_strand_id
1 'polypeptide(L)'
;MGAGRLKPNVDYVFHTSAYAKDSGLYETSWSPWARFRVGMSVDLTLPNPNASAQNPDQSAQPYTNTMAPPSPWKTTAGPSRDHSLAPGLFPTRCTTSSDGVKVCGKAEPYNGRNFTLHRGTGSQGKAAAQPSLVGNCDPANPRAGLWTTRFEECSSFTMEWEASLNNAPVGTVKALVVDERKLDPQSGNITERINVTDVDVPATIPAFTLDAPTIDCEPSGNCAVQTIGGWQGAAAWVPGDHHSVTSDASYLWGPTLTGPSSTKPQVMKLGVAVALQGNPKIPGKTVQSTPAVFVDVAGGDLENGGALDQIRCDNTKIVNKVPTIGCVFHNYVATYTFNAAKYPQAASHAWLIQHKLANHPGSQADSKSLYFLPNGDTGALNGTTDKPNCDEYAFNSTYNSGGMPSLAGGLNPVGSGDACVQTLASKQDGAVHLFNIDGLVPTWKEVCGRSAISGSDNSGSMAGFATFNANQRLLDRDPYWLNTNMSAACSDDSTTVKCTMTANNR
;
A
#
# COMPACT_ATOMS: atom_id res chain seq x y z
N MET A 1 -53.27 9.44 -23.25
CA MET A 1 -52.95 8.84 -21.94
C MET A 1 -51.45 8.95 -21.76
N GLY A 2 -50.99 9.61 -20.71
CA GLY A 2 -49.54 9.78 -20.46
C GLY A 2 -48.91 8.43 -20.10
N ALA A 3 -47.79 8.09 -20.73
CA ALA A 3 -47.01 6.92 -20.36
C ALA A 3 -46.46 7.11 -18.93
N GLY A 4 -46.93 6.31 -17.97
CA GLY A 4 -46.34 6.21 -16.64
C GLY A 4 -45.22 5.16 -16.63
N ARG A 5 -44.09 5.46 -15.99
CA ARG A 5 -43.03 4.46 -15.77
C ARG A 5 -43.43 3.56 -14.60
N LEU A 6 -43.26 2.24 -14.76
CA LEU A 6 -43.46 1.29 -13.68
C LEU A 6 -42.33 1.45 -12.64
N LYS A 7 -42.69 1.47 -11.36
CA LYS A 7 -41.72 1.41 -10.25
C LYS A 7 -41.00 0.05 -10.23
N PRO A 8 -39.67 0.05 -10.03
CA PRO A 8 -38.87 -1.15 -9.78
C PRO A 8 -39.43 -2.02 -8.65
N ASN A 9 -39.29 -3.34 -8.78
CA ASN A 9 -39.55 -4.34 -7.73
C ASN A 9 -40.97 -4.27 -7.11
N VAL A 10 -41.94 -3.79 -7.88
CA VAL A 10 -43.37 -3.73 -7.53
C VAL A 10 -44.14 -4.77 -8.34
N ASP A 11 -45.11 -5.41 -7.69
CA ASP A 11 -46.08 -6.29 -8.32
C ASP A 11 -47.17 -5.44 -9.00
N TYR A 12 -47.32 -5.61 -10.31
CA TYR A 12 -48.37 -4.99 -11.11
C TYR A 12 -49.40 -6.02 -11.52
N VAL A 13 -50.63 -5.56 -11.64
CA VAL A 13 -51.71 -6.28 -12.33
C VAL A 13 -52.02 -5.56 -13.63
N PHE A 14 -52.12 -6.30 -14.72
CA PHE A 14 -52.61 -5.77 -15.98
C PHE A 14 -53.68 -6.69 -16.57
N HIS A 15 -54.58 -6.08 -17.31
CA HIS A 15 -55.53 -6.76 -18.18
C HIS A 15 -55.67 -5.91 -19.44
N THR A 16 -55.98 -6.53 -20.56
CA THR A 16 -55.95 -5.90 -21.87
C THR A 16 -57.24 -6.22 -22.63
N SER A 17 -57.69 -5.28 -23.45
CA SER A 17 -58.70 -5.49 -24.50
C SER A 17 -58.10 -5.00 -25.81
N ALA A 18 -58.11 -5.80 -26.87
CA ALA A 18 -57.53 -5.36 -28.13
C ALA A 18 -58.47 -4.43 -28.91
N TYR A 19 -57.90 -3.44 -29.60
CA TYR A 19 -58.58 -2.65 -30.62
C TYR A 19 -58.01 -3.01 -31.99
N ALA A 20 -58.84 -3.58 -32.85
CA ALA A 20 -58.44 -3.94 -34.20
C ALA A 20 -58.63 -2.74 -35.13
N LYS A 21 -57.55 -1.97 -35.32
CA LYS A 21 -57.54 -0.72 -36.11
C LYS A 21 -58.17 -0.87 -37.50
N ASP A 22 -57.95 -2.01 -38.16
CA ASP A 22 -58.40 -2.25 -39.53
C ASP A 22 -59.91 -2.58 -39.63
N SER A 23 -60.52 -3.00 -38.51
CA SER A 23 -61.96 -3.31 -38.46
C SER A 23 -62.78 -2.31 -37.63
N GLY A 24 -62.12 -1.41 -36.89
CA GLY A 24 -62.78 -0.45 -36.00
C GLY A 24 -63.45 -1.09 -34.78
N LEU A 25 -63.20 -2.38 -34.52
CA LEU A 25 -63.83 -3.14 -33.44
C LEU A 25 -62.93 -3.19 -32.20
N TYR A 26 -63.55 -3.00 -31.04
CA TYR A 26 -62.96 -3.33 -29.75
C TYR A 26 -63.37 -4.75 -29.36
N GLU A 27 -62.44 -5.53 -28.83
CA GLU A 27 -62.80 -6.71 -28.05
C GLU A 27 -63.63 -6.25 -26.84
N THR A 28 -64.84 -6.78 -26.69
CA THR A 28 -65.74 -6.45 -25.58
C THR A 28 -65.42 -7.27 -24.32
N SER A 29 -64.61 -8.33 -24.47
CA SER A 29 -64.13 -9.19 -23.39
C SER A 29 -62.69 -8.84 -23.05
N TRP A 30 -62.45 -8.49 -21.79
CA TRP A 30 -61.10 -8.25 -21.27
C TRP A 30 -60.37 -9.56 -20.99
N SER A 31 -59.04 -9.56 -21.14
CA SER A 31 -58.22 -10.70 -20.70
C SER A 31 -58.30 -10.90 -19.18
N PRO A 32 -58.04 -12.12 -18.68
CA PRO A 32 -57.85 -12.34 -17.25
C PRO A 32 -56.76 -11.43 -16.68
N TRP A 33 -56.93 -10.99 -15.44
CA TRP A 33 -55.88 -10.24 -14.75
C TRP A 33 -54.60 -11.06 -14.67
N ALA A 34 -53.52 -10.53 -15.24
CA ALA A 34 -52.19 -11.08 -15.14
C ALA A 34 -51.36 -10.27 -14.13
N ARG A 35 -50.59 -10.98 -13.29
CA ARG A 35 -49.64 -10.38 -12.35
C ARG A 35 -48.23 -10.49 -12.91
N PHE A 36 -47.47 -9.42 -12.83
CA PHE A 36 -46.03 -9.45 -13.11
C PHE A 36 -45.27 -8.56 -12.13
N ARG A 37 -44.02 -8.92 -11.86
CA ARG A 37 -43.11 -8.13 -11.03
C ARG A 37 -42.01 -7.58 -11.91
N VAL A 38 -41.70 -6.30 -11.75
CA VAL A 38 -40.51 -5.70 -12.38
C VAL A 38 -39.29 -6.09 -11.55
N GLY A 39 -38.65 -7.21 -11.89
CA GLY A 39 -37.42 -7.64 -11.21
C GLY A 39 -36.24 -6.76 -11.58
N MET A 40 -35.47 -6.33 -10.58
CA MET A 40 -34.20 -5.64 -10.80
C MET A 40 -33.04 -6.62 -10.72
N SER A 41 -32.07 -6.45 -11.62
CA SER A 41 -30.85 -7.27 -11.62
C SER A 41 -29.91 -6.90 -10.48
N VAL A 42 -29.99 -5.66 -10.00
CA VAL A 42 -29.32 -5.20 -8.78
C VAL A 42 -30.38 -4.72 -7.80
N ASP A 43 -30.33 -5.22 -6.57
CA ASP A 43 -31.15 -4.79 -5.44
C ASP A 43 -30.33 -4.94 -4.15
N LEU A 44 -29.67 -3.85 -3.75
CA LEU A 44 -28.97 -3.81 -2.47
C LEU A 44 -29.85 -3.08 -1.46
N THR A 45 -30.20 -3.71 -0.34
CA THR A 45 -30.88 -3.04 0.79
C THR A 45 -29.83 -2.38 1.68
N LEU A 46 -29.93 -1.07 1.90
CA LEU A 46 -28.91 -0.28 2.60
C LEU A 46 -29.24 -0.08 4.08
N PRO A 47 -28.23 0.03 4.95
CA PRO A 47 -28.45 0.46 6.32
C PRO A 47 -28.91 1.93 6.36
N ASN A 48 -29.63 2.30 7.43
CA ASN A 48 -29.99 3.69 7.67
C ASN A 48 -28.72 4.52 7.95
N PRO A 49 -28.60 5.73 7.37
CA PRO A 49 -27.46 6.60 7.63
C PRO A 49 -27.46 7.08 9.09
N ASN A 50 -26.29 7.04 9.73
CA ASN A 50 -26.02 7.56 11.06
C ASN A 50 -25.20 8.85 10.96
N ALA A 51 -25.86 10.00 11.07
CA ALA A 51 -25.19 11.31 10.98
C ALA A 51 -24.14 11.54 12.08
N SER A 52 -24.29 10.86 13.22
CA SER A 52 -23.40 10.93 14.39
C SER A 52 -22.20 9.99 14.31
N ALA A 53 -22.12 9.11 13.30
CA ALA A 53 -20.98 8.22 13.14
C ALA A 53 -19.69 9.02 12.94
N GLN A 54 -18.67 8.68 13.74
CA GLN A 54 -17.35 9.31 13.64
C GLN A 54 -16.68 8.97 12.32
N ASN A 55 -15.94 9.93 11.77
CA ASN A 55 -15.15 9.68 10.56
C ASN A 55 -14.02 8.70 10.90
N PRO A 56 -13.72 7.73 10.02
CA PRO A 56 -12.55 6.89 10.18
C PRO A 56 -11.28 7.73 10.28
N ASP A 57 -10.35 7.31 11.13
CA ASP A 57 -9.02 7.90 11.19
C ASP A 57 -8.24 7.53 9.93
N GLN A 58 -8.06 8.49 9.03
CA GLN A 58 -7.32 8.32 7.78
C GLN A 58 -5.80 8.41 7.97
N SER A 59 -5.32 8.77 9.17
CA SER A 59 -3.89 8.85 9.51
C SER A 59 -3.35 7.52 10.04
N ALA A 60 -4.16 6.79 10.81
CA ALA A 60 -3.84 5.45 11.28
C ALA A 60 -3.84 4.46 10.11
N GLN A 61 -2.65 3.96 9.78
CA GLN A 61 -2.43 3.01 8.69
C GLN A 61 -1.70 1.78 9.25
N PRO A 62 -2.17 0.55 8.96
CA PRO A 62 -1.57 -0.64 9.55
C PRO A 62 -0.21 -0.93 8.93
N TYR A 63 0.68 -1.52 9.73
CA TYR A 63 1.89 -2.14 9.19
C TYR A 63 1.53 -3.29 8.25
N THR A 64 2.23 -3.38 7.13
CA THR A 64 2.10 -4.47 6.17
C THR A 64 3.46 -4.95 5.71
N ASN A 65 3.54 -6.23 5.35
CA ASN A 65 4.66 -6.82 4.62
C ASN A 65 4.33 -7.05 3.14
N THR A 66 3.18 -6.53 2.68
CA THR A 66 2.74 -6.63 1.29
C THR A 66 3.19 -5.41 0.51
N MET A 67 3.81 -5.65 -0.65
CA MET A 67 4.25 -4.58 -1.55
C MET A 67 3.11 -3.96 -2.34
N ALA A 68 3.33 -2.74 -2.80
CA ALA A 68 2.55 -2.16 -3.88
C ALA A 68 2.52 -3.09 -5.11
N PRO A 69 1.36 -3.27 -5.76
CA PRO A 69 1.27 -3.93 -7.05
C PRO A 69 2.16 -3.24 -8.09
N PRO A 70 2.70 -3.97 -9.07
CA PRO A 70 3.46 -3.38 -10.17
C PRO A 70 2.67 -2.25 -10.85
N SER A 71 3.36 -1.17 -11.20
CA SER A 71 2.76 -0.07 -11.96
C SER A 71 2.18 -0.57 -13.30
N PRO A 72 0.96 -0.15 -13.68
CA PRO A 72 0.36 -0.50 -14.95
C PRO A 72 1.02 0.28 -16.10
N TRP A 73 1.64 1.42 -15.80
CA TRP A 73 2.44 2.19 -16.75
C TRP A 73 3.88 1.68 -16.74
N LYS A 74 4.10 0.49 -17.30
CA LYS A 74 5.46 0.03 -17.59
C LYS A 74 6.03 0.89 -18.71
N THR A 75 7.07 1.66 -18.41
CA THR A 75 8.02 2.08 -19.43
C THR A 75 8.85 0.84 -19.82
N THR A 76 9.24 0.75 -21.08
CA THR A 76 10.15 -0.30 -21.53
C THR A 76 11.45 -0.15 -20.74
N ALA A 77 11.71 -1.03 -19.78
CA ALA A 77 12.99 -1.07 -19.10
C ALA A 77 14.08 -1.15 -20.19
N GLY A 78 15.03 -0.21 -20.17
CA GLY A 78 16.26 -0.37 -20.94
C GLY A 78 16.92 -1.70 -20.57
N PRO A 79 17.81 -2.25 -21.40
CA PRO A 79 18.48 -3.51 -21.11
C PRO A 79 19.42 -3.32 -19.91
N SER A 80 18.90 -3.42 -18.69
CA SER A 80 19.71 -3.43 -17.49
C SER A 80 20.16 -4.86 -17.22
N ARG A 81 21.46 -5.07 -17.41
CA ARG A 81 22.18 -6.27 -17.01
C ARG A 81 22.35 -6.24 -15.48
N ASP A 82 21.35 -6.63 -14.69
CA ASP A 82 21.53 -7.30 -13.38
C ASP A 82 20.22 -7.63 -12.60
N HIS A 83 19.14 -8.03 -13.29
CA HIS A 83 17.91 -8.44 -12.60
C HIS A 83 18.01 -9.88 -12.04
N SER A 84 18.74 -10.12 -10.95
CA SER A 84 18.64 -11.43 -10.27
C SER A 84 18.77 -11.47 -8.75
N LEU A 85 19.00 -10.35 -8.05
CA LEU A 85 19.01 -10.35 -6.60
C LEU A 85 17.71 -9.79 -6.04
N ALA A 86 17.00 -10.61 -5.26
CA ALA A 86 15.86 -10.11 -4.46
C ALA A 86 16.38 -9.04 -3.48
N PRO A 87 15.58 -8.01 -3.15
CA PRO A 87 15.95 -7.07 -2.10
C PRO A 87 16.32 -7.83 -0.81
N GLY A 88 17.41 -7.43 -0.18
CA GLY A 88 17.97 -8.11 0.99
C GLY A 88 18.97 -9.25 0.71
N LEU A 89 19.23 -9.65 -0.55
CA LEU A 89 20.27 -10.65 -0.88
C LEU A 89 21.51 -9.98 -1.49
N PHE A 90 22.64 -10.03 -0.79
CA PHE A 90 23.86 -9.31 -1.19
C PHE A 90 25.01 -10.20 -1.66
N PRO A 91 25.85 -9.70 -2.59
CA PRO A 91 27.08 -10.39 -2.98
C PRO A 91 28.02 -10.49 -1.78
N THR A 92 28.46 -11.71 -1.50
CA THR A 92 29.47 -11.98 -0.47
C THR A 92 30.72 -11.13 -0.70
N ARG A 93 31.11 -10.31 0.28
CA ARG A 93 32.34 -9.51 0.23
C ARG A 93 33.41 -10.16 1.08
N CYS A 94 34.57 -10.41 0.49
CA CYS A 94 35.68 -11.06 1.17
C CYS A 94 36.92 -10.18 1.21
N THR A 95 37.62 -10.21 2.34
CA THR A 95 38.97 -9.65 2.47
C THR A 95 39.93 -10.71 2.97
N THR A 96 41.15 -10.68 2.46
CA THR A 96 42.24 -11.57 2.90
C THR A 96 43.37 -10.72 3.47
N SER A 97 43.76 -10.96 4.73
CA SER A 97 44.91 -10.31 5.35
C SER A 97 46.23 -10.93 4.88
N SER A 98 47.35 -10.23 5.13
CA SER A 98 48.71 -10.72 4.82
C SER A 98 49.04 -12.05 5.50
N ASP A 99 48.40 -12.35 6.63
CA ASP A 99 48.64 -13.56 7.41
C ASP A 99 47.81 -14.76 6.93
N GLY A 100 47.09 -14.61 5.80
CA GLY A 100 46.30 -15.67 5.16
C GLY A 100 44.89 -15.83 5.73
N VAL A 101 44.44 -14.91 6.59
CA VAL A 101 43.06 -14.91 7.11
C VAL A 101 42.13 -14.29 6.07
N LYS A 102 41.13 -15.04 5.63
CA LYS A 102 40.06 -14.56 4.76
C LYS A 102 38.74 -14.51 5.52
N VAL A 103 38.11 -13.34 5.54
CA VAL A 103 36.78 -13.12 6.13
C VAL A 103 35.81 -12.73 5.03
N CYS A 104 34.69 -13.42 4.92
CA CYS A 104 33.62 -13.17 3.96
C CYS A 104 32.33 -12.80 4.68
N GLY A 105 31.82 -11.58 4.44
CA GLY A 105 30.56 -11.08 4.96
C GLY A 105 29.41 -11.29 3.96
N LYS A 106 28.25 -11.73 4.44
CA LYS A 106 27.00 -11.80 3.67
C LYS A 106 25.80 -11.40 4.54
N ALA A 107 24.72 -10.95 3.90
CA ALA A 107 23.46 -10.64 4.56
C ALA A 107 22.30 -11.26 3.78
N GLU A 108 21.26 -11.68 4.50
CA GLU A 108 20.02 -12.22 3.93
C GLU A 108 18.81 -11.84 4.80
N PRO A 109 17.59 -11.76 4.24
CA PRO A 109 16.40 -11.43 5.02
C PRO A 109 16.14 -12.49 6.10
N TYR A 110 15.71 -12.04 7.29
CA TYR A 110 15.32 -12.96 8.35
C TYR A 110 13.99 -13.62 8.01
N ASN A 111 13.97 -14.95 7.95
CA ASN A 111 12.79 -15.73 7.56
C ASN A 111 12.13 -16.45 8.75
N GLY A 112 12.56 -16.15 9.98
CA GLY A 112 12.09 -16.84 11.19
C GLY A 112 12.80 -18.16 11.49
N ARG A 113 13.69 -18.63 10.61
CA ARG A 113 14.34 -19.95 10.71
C ARG A 113 15.85 -19.94 10.43
N ASN A 114 16.35 -18.95 9.69
CA ASN A 114 17.77 -18.82 9.35
C ASN A 114 18.65 -18.31 10.50
N PHE A 115 18.05 -17.93 11.64
CA PHE A 115 18.76 -17.59 12.87
C PHE A 115 18.01 -18.09 14.10
N THR A 116 18.75 -18.62 15.07
CA THR A 116 18.22 -19.06 16.36
C THR A 116 18.47 -17.98 17.40
N LEU A 117 17.39 -17.33 17.85
CA LEU A 117 17.42 -16.33 18.91
C LEU A 117 17.62 -16.96 20.28
N HIS A 118 18.72 -16.60 20.96
CA HIS A 118 19.02 -17.03 22.32
C HIS A 118 18.32 -16.11 23.31
N ARG A 119 17.17 -16.57 23.81
CA ARG A 119 16.44 -15.86 24.86
C ARG A 119 17.13 -16.08 26.20
N GLY A 120 17.72 -15.03 26.76
CA GLY A 120 18.25 -15.06 28.12
C GLY A 120 17.17 -15.52 29.12
N THR A 121 17.38 -16.67 29.75
CA THR A 121 16.52 -17.19 30.85
C THR A 121 16.93 -16.59 32.21
N GLY A 122 17.93 -15.72 32.25
CA GLY A 122 18.49 -15.16 33.47
C GLY A 122 17.89 -13.82 33.87
N SER A 123 17.57 -13.68 35.16
CA SER A 123 17.22 -12.43 35.84
C SER A 123 18.38 -11.42 35.95
N GLN A 124 19.47 -11.58 35.19
CA GLN A 124 20.58 -10.64 35.18
C GLN A 124 20.28 -9.53 34.18
N GLY A 125 19.79 -8.41 34.71
CA GLY A 125 19.81 -7.11 34.06
C GLY A 125 19.22 -7.10 32.67
N LYS A 126 17.88 -7.14 32.57
CA LYS A 126 17.20 -6.45 31.46
C LYS A 126 17.65 -4.99 31.54
N ALA A 127 18.74 -4.63 30.85
CA ALA A 127 18.97 -3.25 30.50
C ALA A 127 17.65 -2.75 29.93
N ALA A 128 17.15 -1.60 30.41
CA ALA A 128 15.90 -1.06 29.91
C ALA A 128 16.04 -0.98 28.38
N ALA A 129 15.36 -1.89 27.67
CA ALA A 129 15.41 -1.92 26.22
C ALA A 129 14.99 -0.51 25.79
N GLN A 130 15.87 0.18 25.08
CA GLN A 130 15.54 1.49 24.55
C GLN A 130 14.21 1.33 23.81
N PRO A 131 13.22 2.22 24.05
CA PRO A 131 11.94 2.11 23.36
C PRO A 131 12.21 2.12 21.86
N SER A 132 11.54 1.22 21.14
CA SER A 132 11.62 1.13 19.68
C SER A 132 11.42 2.52 19.04
N LEU A 133 12.19 2.81 17.99
CA LEU A 133 12.09 4.05 17.22
C LEU A 133 10.73 4.18 16.53
N VAL A 134 10.12 3.04 16.17
CA VAL A 134 8.87 2.95 15.41
C VAL A 134 7.78 2.17 16.16
N GLY A 135 6.51 2.39 15.83
CA GLY A 135 5.41 1.95 16.69
C GLY A 135 5.20 0.43 16.82
N ASN A 136 5.63 -0.37 15.84
CA ASN A 136 5.33 -1.80 15.78
C ASN A 136 6.58 -2.67 15.54
N CYS A 137 7.75 -2.21 15.98
CA CYS A 137 8.95 -3.02 16.00
C CYS A 137 9.24 -3.51 17.42
N ASP A 138 9.63 -4.77 17.53
CA ASP A 138 10.12 -5.36 18.78
C ASP A 138 11.48 -5.98 18.48
N PRO A 139 12.58 -5.24 18.74
CA PRO A 139 13.92 -5.76 18.53
C PRO A 139 14.20 -7.04 19.34
N ALA A 140 13.52 -7.26 20.46
CA ALA A 140 13.69 -8.48 21.26
C ALA A 140 12.95 -9.70 20.68
N ASN A 141 11.91 -9.47 19.86
CA ASN A 141 11.16 -10.51 19.16
C ASN A 141 10.90 -10.11 17.70
N PRO A 142 11.96 -10.03 16.88
CA PRO A 142 11.85 -9.54 15.52
C PRO A 142 10.97 -10.44 14.65
N ARG A 143 10.21 -9.81 13.78
CA ARG A 143 9.37 -10.50 12.81
C ARG A 143 10.17 -10.83 11.56
N ALA A 144 9.79 -11.91 10.88
CA ALA A 144 10.37 -12.23 9.58
C ALA A 144 10.00 -11.16 8.54
N GLY A 145 10.97 -10.81 7.70
CA GLY A 145 10.81 -9.91 6.56
C GLY A 145 10.78 -8.41 6.90
N LEU A 146 10.19 -7.66 5.98
CA LEU A 146 10.05 -6.21 6.02
C LEU A 146 8.61 -5.84 6.38
N TRP A 147 8.43 -4.99 7.39
CA TRP A 147 7.13 -4.49 7.79
C TRP A 147 7.13 -2.98 7.77
N THR A 148 6.20 -2.38 7.03
CA THR A 148 6.20 -0.93 6.80
C THR A 148 4.80 -0.33 6.90
N THR A 149 4.75 0.92 7.33
CA THR A 149 3.65 1.86 7.08
C THR A 149 4.08 2.85 6.01
N ARG A 150 3.33 3.94 5.80
CA ARG A 150 3.78 5.00 4.89
C ARG A 150 5.04 5.74 5.41
N PHE A 151 5.33 5.70 6.71
CA PHE A 151 6.36 6.53 7.36
C PHE A 151 7.28 5.80 8.31
N GLU A 152 7.00 4.54 8.63
CA GLU A 152 7.78 3.75 9.59
C GLU A 152 8.03 2.36 9.03
N GLU A 153 9.24 1.85 9.23
CA GLU A 153 9.68 0.53 8.78
C GLU A 153 10.38 -0.21 9.92
N CYS A 154 10.15 -1.51 9.97
CA CYS A 154 10.82 -2.48 10.84
C CYS A 154 11.23 -3.65 9.95
N SER A 155 12.53 -3.76 9.68
CA SER A 155 13.11 -4.83 8.88
C SER A 155 13.98 -5.72 9.76
N SER A 156 14.12 -6.98 9.36
CA SER A 156 15.02 -7.90 10.06
C SER A 156 15.80 -8.74 9.05
N PHE A 157 17.11 -8.83 9.27
CA PHE A 157 18.02 -9.55 8.41
C PHE A 157 19.13 -10.21 9.23
N THR A 158 19.66 -11.30 8.72
CA THR A 158 20.77 -12.02 9.32
C THR A 158 22.05 -11.65 8.59
N MET A 159 23.09 -11.31 9.35
CA MET A 159 24.44 -11.13 8.82
C MET A 159 25.32 -12.30 9.23
N GLU A 160 26.18 -12.75 8.32
CA GLU A 160 27.15 -13.81 8.60
C GLU A 160 28.55 -13.36 8.19
N TRP A 161 29.54 -13.70 9.03
CA TRP A 161 30.97 -13.53 8.76
C TRP A 161 31.65 -14.89 8.79
N GLU A 162 31.98 -15.41 7.62
CA GLU A 162 32.70 -16.67 7.45
C GLU A 162 34.21 -16.40 7.48
N ALA A 163 34.91 -16.94 8.48
CA ALA A 163 36.34 -16.82 8.64
C ALA A 163 37.06 -18.11 8.20
N SER A 164 38.15 -17.94 7.45
CA SER A 164 39.02 -19.03 7.03
C SER A 164 40.50 -18.63 7.14
N LEU A 165 41.37 -19.61 7.36
CA LEU A 165 42.82 -19.43 7.41
C LEU A 165 43.45 -20.30 6.32
N ASN A 166 44.15 -19.71 5.36
CA ASN A 166 44.72 -20.42 4.20
C ASN A 166 43.70 -21.32 3.48
N ASN A 167 42.47 -20.81 3.31
CA ASN A 167 41.30 -21.51 2.76
C ASN A 167 40.72 -22.66 3.61
N ALA A 168 41.25 -22.92 4.81
CA ALA A 168 40.63 -23.84 5.77
C ALA A 168 39.58 -23.09 6.61
N PRO A 169 38.32 -23.55 6.70
CA PRO A 169 37.30 -22.91 7.53
C PRO A 169 37.71 -22.86 9.01
N VAL A 170 37.57 -21.70 9.62
CA VAL A 170 37.78 -21.49 11.06
C VAL A 170 36.44 -21.48 11.79
N GLY A 171 35.44 -20.77 11.25
CA GLY A 171 34.10 -20.70 11.81
C GLY A 171 33.28 -19.60 11.14
N THR A 172 31.98 -19.59 11.45
CA THR A 172 31.04 -18.58 10.96
C THR A 172 30.40 -17.90 12.15
N VAL A 173 30.55 -16.58 12.25
CA VAL A 173 29.77 -15.77 13.19
C VAL A 173 28.48 -15.37 12.52
N LYS A 174 27.35 -15.45 13.23
CA LYS A 174 26.06 -14.97 12.74
C LYS A 174 25.51 -13.90 13.66
N ALA A 175 24.84 -12.89 13.13
CA ALA A 175 24.10 -11.91 13.91
C ALA A 175 22.69 -11.71 13.35
N LEU A 176 21.74 -11.49 14.25
CA LEU A 176 20.42 -11.00 13.86
C LEU A 176 20.35 -9.49 14.05
N VAL A 177 20.03 -8.79 12.97
CA VAL A 177 19.91 -7.35 12.93
C VAL A 177 18.45 -6.97 12.72
N VAL A 178 17.99 -6.00 13.50
CA VAL A 178 16.68 -5.37 13.40
C VAL A 178 16.91 -3.90 13.10
N ASP A 179 16.39 -3.47 11.96
CA ASP A 179 16.59 -2.12 11.47
C ASP A 179 15.25 -1.38 11.44
N GLU A 180 15.22 -0.26 12.13
CA GLU A 180 14.04 0.57 12.34
C GLU A 180 14.24 1.90 11.64
N ARG A 181 13.31 2.29 10.76
CA ARG A 181 13.41 3.56 10.03
C ARG A 181 12.16 4.38 10.17
N LYS A 182 12.34 5.68 10.39
CA LYS A 182 11.28 6.65 10.53
C LYS A 182 11.50 7.82 9.59
N LEU A 183 10.52 8.05 8.73
CA LEU A 183 10.51 9.12 7.74
C LEU A 183 9.69 10.29 8.27
N ASP A 184 10.19 11.51 8.08
CA ASP A 184 9.43 12.70 8.37
C ASP A 184 8.52 13.08 7.17
N PRO A 185 7.19 13.08 7.34
CA PRO A 185 6.28 13.56 6.30
C PRO A 185 6.37 15.06 6.03
N GLN A 186 7.15 15.85 6.78
CA GLN A 186 7.20 17.30 6.67
C GLN A 186 8.62 17.84 6.47
N SER A 187 9.62 16.97 6.41
CA SER A 187 11.01 17.34 6.14
C SER A 187 11.75 16.22 5.41
N GLY A 188 12.99 16.48 4.97
CA GLY A 188 13.81 15.46 4.34
C GLY A 188 14.49 14.53 5.35
N ASN A 189 14.14 14.64 6.64
CA ASN A 189 14.81 13.92 7.70
C ASN A 189 14.39 12.45 7.71
N ILE A 190 15.40 11.59 7.79
CA ILE A 190 15.24 10.15 7.93
C ILE A 190 16.04 9.75 9.17
N THR A 191 15.36 9.09 10.11
CA THR A 191 15.97 8.57 11.34
C THR A 191 15.99 7.07 11.26
N GLU A 192 17.11 6.47 11.63
CA GLU A 192 17.34 5.04 11.56
C GLU A 192 17.93 4.55 12.88
N ARG A 193 17.53 3.35 13.29
CA ARG A 193 18.05 2.66 14.47
C ARG A 193 18.35 1.23 14.12
N ILE A 194 19.62 0.87 14.23
CA ILE A 194 20.13 -0.46 13.96
C ILE A 194 20.33 -1.18 15.30
N ASN A 195 19.64 -2.29 15.49
CA ASN A 195 19.80 -3.16 16.65
C ASN A 195 20.44 -4.48 16.24
N VAL A 196 21.63 -4.77 16.74
CA VAL A 196 22.20 -6.12 16.68
C VAL A 196 21.71 -6.84 17.92
N THR A 197 20.73 -7.72 17.76
CA THR A 197 19.96 -8.27 18.89
C THR A 197 20.64 -9.46 19.53
N ASP A 198 21.25 -10.33 18.72
CA ASP A 198 21.93 -11.53 19.17
C ASP A 198 23.04 -11.89 18.18
N VAL A 199 24.12 -12.47 18.68
CA VAL A 199 25.31 -12.85 17.92
C VAL A 199 25.74 -14.26 18.34
N ASP A 200 25.74 -15.19 17.39
CA ASP A 200 26.24 -16.55 17.56
C ASP A 200 27.73 -16.61 17.19
N VAL A 201 28.59 -16.70 18.20
CA VAL A 201 30.05 -16.82 18.04
C VAL A 201 30.46 -18.27 18.29
N PRO A 202 31.02 -18.99 17.29
CA PRO A 202 31.44 -20.38 17.47
C PRO A 202 32.66 -20.47 18.38
N ALA A 203 32.80 -21.59 19.10
CA ALA A 203 33.90 -21.83 20.04
C ALA A 203 35.31 -21.72 19.44
N THR A 204 35.45 -21.85 18.11
CA THR A 204 36.71 -21.69 17.37
C THR A 204 37.14 -20.23 17.21
N ILE A 205 36.25 -19.27 17.49
CA ILE A 205 36.50 -17.82 17.43
C ILE A 205 36.45 -17.28 18.86
N PRO A 206 37.60 -16.99 19.52
CA PRO A 206 37.62 -16.61 20.93
C PRO A 206 36.94 -15.28 21.26
N ALA A 207 36.83 -14.38 20.28
CA ALA A 207 36.13 -13.11 20.41
C ALA A 207 35.72 -12.59 19.03
N PHE A 208 34.65 -11.80 18.98
CA PHE A 208 34.19 -11.11 17.79
C PHE A 208 33.84 -9.68 18.16
N THR A 209 34.24 -8.69 17.35
CA THR A 209 33.90 -7.29 17.59
C THR A 209 33.28 -6.65 16.36
N LEU A 210 32.29 -5.79 16.56
CA LEU A 210 31.70 -4.96 15.52
C LEU A 210 32.32 -3.56 15.56
N ASP A 211 32.73 -3.07 14.40
CA ASP A 211 33.03 -1.64 14.23
C ASP A 211 31.72 -0.85 14.16
N ALA A 212 31.81 0.46 14.35
CA ALA A 212 30.65 1.35 14.21
C ALA A 212 30.00 1.16 12.82
N PRO A 213 28.66 1.19 12.74
CA PRO A 213 27.97 1.03 11.47
C PRO A 213 28.33 2.16 10.51
N THR A 214 28.32 1.86 9.22
CA THR A 214 28.37 2.88 8.17
C THR A 214 27.06 2.85 7.40
N ILE A 215 26.48 4.03 7.18
CA ILE A 215 25.23 4.19 6.44
C ILE A 215 25.49 5.12 5.26
N ASP A 216 25.12 4.68 4.06
CA ASP A 216 25.12 5.53 2.86
C ASP A 216 23.73 5.54 2.22
N CYS A 217 23.33 6.66 1.65
CA CYS A 217 22.12 6.72 0.83
C CYS A 217 22.48 6.37 -0.61
N GLU A 218 21.66 5.55 -1.25
CA GLU A 218 21.81 5.22 -2.65
C GLU A 218 20.76 5.93 -3.52
N PRO A 219 21.14 6.47 -4.70
CA PRO A 219 22.50 6.63 -5.19
C PRO A 219 23.35 7.56 -4.30
N SER A 220 24.62 7.20 -4.08
CA SER A 220 25.56 7.97 -3.24
C SER A 220 25.54 9.47 -3.55
N GLY A 221 25.50 10.30 -2.51
CA GLY A 221 25.40 11.77 -2.61
C GLY A 221 23.97 12.33 -2.70
N ASN A 222 22.93 11.49 -2.68
CA ASN A 222 21.53 11.93 -2.67
C ASN A 222 20.94 12.20 -1.28
N CYS A 223 21.67 11.87 -0.21
CA CYS A 223 21.41 12.35 1.15
C CYS A 223 22.70 12.87 1.76
N ALA A 224 22.58 13.80 2.71
CA ALA A 224 23.67 14.19 3.60
C ALA A 224 23.52 13.43 4.92
N VAL A 225 24.41 12.49 5.20
CA VAL A 225 24.52 11.84 6.51
C VAL A 225 24.81 12.91 7.56
N GLN A 226 23.89 13.08 8.51
CA GLN A 226 24.00 14.11 9.55
C GLN A 226 24.74 13.57 10.75
N THR A 227 24.40 12.36 11.20
CA THR A 227 24.99 11.75 12.38
C THR A 227 24.87 10.24 12.30
N ILE A 228 25.93 9.53 12.65
CA ILE A 228 25.90 8.09 12.95
C ILE A 228 26.52 7.92 14.33
N GLY A 229 25.76 7.34 15.25
CA GLY A 229 26.23 6.99 16.58
C GLY A 229 27.25 5.86 16.56
N GLY A 230 28.07 5.78 17.60
CA GLY A 230 28.74 4.52 17.93
C GLY A 230 27.75 3.53 18.56
N TRP A 231 28.18 2.28 18.72
CA TRP A 231 27.38 1.29 19.44
C TRP A 231 27.11 1.72 20.89
N GLN A 232 25.84 1.70 21.26
CA GLN A 232 25.36 1.73 22.63
C GLN A 232 25.37 0.28 23.14
N GLY A 233 26.23 0.00 24.13
CA GLY A 233 26.50 -1.35 24.62
C GLY A 233 27.91 -1.83 24.25
N ALA A 234 28.25 -3.06 24.65
CA ALA A 234 29.56 -3.63 24.35
C ALA A 234 29.54 -4.24 22.94
N ALA A 235 30.23 -3.66 21.96
CA ALA A 235 30.28 -4.22 20.60
C ALA A 235 31.26 -5.40 20.47
N ALA A 236 31.35 -6.25 21.50
CA ALA A 236 32.30 -7.36 21.59
C ALA A 236 31.65 -8.57 22.25
N TRP A 237 31.69 -9.72 21.56
CA TRP A 237 31.10 -10.98 21.99
C TRP A 237 32.18 -12.06 22.12
N VAL A 238 31.95 -13.00 23.03
CA VAL A 238 32.72 -14.24 23.16
C VAL A 238 31.77 -15.44 23.04
N PRO A 239 32.27 -16.68 22.80
CA PRO A 239 31.39 -17.84 22.70
C PRO A 239 30.46 -18.00 23.92
N GLY A 240 29.15 -18.09 23.67
CA GLY A 240 28.10 -18.21 24.69
C GLY A 240 27.60 -16.89 25.30
N ASP A 241 28.14 -15.74 24.87
CA ASP A 241 27.64 -14.41 25.22
C ASP A 241 26.49 -13.99 24.29
N HIS A 242 25.38 -13.58 24.87
CA HIS A 242 24.17 -13.16 24.17
C HIS A 242 23.69 -11.82 24.73
N HIS A 243 24.12 -10.74 24.10
CA HIS A 243 23.66 -9.39 24.39
C HIS A 243 23.48 -8.60 23.10
N SER A 244 22.76 -7.49 23.22
CA SER A 244 22.43 -6.62 22.10
C SER A 244 23.21 -5.31 22.14
N VAL A 245 23.45 -4.73 20.96
CA VAL A 245 23.93 -3.35 20.81
C VAL A 245 23.04 -2.58 19.86
N THR A 246 22.96 -1.27 20.06
CA THR A 246 22.11 -0.38 19.25
C THR A 246 22.93 0.80 18.74
N SER A 247 22.64 1.27 17.54
CA SER A 247 23.19 2.51 17.00
C SER A 247 22.09 3.33 16.34
N ASP A 248 22.07 4.62 16.64
CA ASP A 248 21.16 5.58 16.02
C ASP A 248 21.87 6.32 14.90
N ALA A 249 21.16 6.60 13.82
CA ALA A 249 21.63 7.40 12.72
C ALA A 249 20.54 8.35 12.22
N SER A 250 20.99 9.44 11.60
CA SER A 250 20.11 10.36 10.89
C SER A 250 20.79 10.89 9.63
N TYR A 251 20.00 11.01 8.59
CA TYR A 251 20.43 11.56 7.30
C TYR A 251 19.31 12.40 6.71
N LEU A 252 19.73 13.37 5.91
CA LEU A 252 18.86 14.40 5.39
C LEU A 252 18.85 14.34 3.86
N TRP A 253 17.67 14.14 3.28
CA TRP A 253 17.43 14.48 1.89
C TRP A 253 17.18 15.98 1.72
N GLY A 254 17.67 16.57 0.63
CA GLY A 254 17.41 17.96 0.29
C GLY A 254 17.37 18.18 -1.23
N PRO A 255 16.47 19.06 -1.73
CA PRO A 255 16.27 19.28 -3.17
C PRO A 255 17.46 19.97 -3.87
N THR A 256 18.46 20.40 -3.10
CA THR A 256 19.70 21.03 -3.57
C THR A 256 20.92 20.12 -3.49
N LEU A 257 20.78 18.88 -2.99
CA LEU A 257 21.87 17.91 -2.99
C LEU A 257 22.20 17.50 -4.42
N THR A 258 23.48 17.57 -4.79
CA THR A 258 23.98 17.26 -6.13
C THR A 258 24.66 15.88 -6.11
N GLY A 259 23.87 14.81 -6.16
CA GLY A 259 24.38 13.47 -6.44
C GLY A 259 24.77 13.28 -7.92
N PRO A 260 25.49 12.20 -8.29
CA PRO A 260 25.98 11.96 -9.65
C PRO A 260 24.90 11.87 -10.73
N SER A 261 23.61 11.80 -10.36
CA SER A 261 22.44 11.81 -11.27
C SER A 261 21.59 13.10 -11.18
N SER A 262 22.11 14.19 -10.59
CA SER A 262 21.32 15.36 -10.22
C SER A 262 20.98 16.31 -11.40
N THR A 263 19.98 15.95 -12.20
CA THR A 263 19.08 16.94 -12.81
C THR A 263 17.87 17.11 -11.89
N LYS A 264 18.00 17.91 -10.81
CA LYS A 264 16.95 18.32 -9.84
C LYS A 264 15.54 17.71 -10.04
N PRO A 265 15.28 16.45 -9.65
CA PRO A 265 13.92 15.94 -9.76
C PRO A 265 13.14 16.37 -8.51
N GLN A 266 11.96 16.94 -8.72
CA GLN A 266 11.02 17.33 -7.63
C GLN A 266 10.63 16.13 -6.75
N VAL A 267 10.90 14.90 -7.22
CA VAL A 267 10.66 13.60 -6.60
C VAL A 267 11.91 12.74 -6.79
N MET A 268 12.46 12.20 -5.71
CA MET A 268 13.61 11.30 -5.71
C MET A 268 13.23 10.00 -5.01
N LYS A 269 13.71 8.88 -5.54
CA LYS A 269 13.68 7.60 -4.84
C LYS A 269 15.08 7.27 -4.34
N LEU A 270 15.14 6.80 -3.11
CA LEU A 270 16.35 6.52 -2.35
C LEU A 270 16.28 5.08 -1.86
N GLY A 271 17.45 4.51 -1.64
CA GLY A 271 17.61 3.52 -0.58
C GLY A 271 18.82 3.82 0.28
N VAL A 272 19.18 2.87 1.11
CA VAL A 272 20.09 2.92 2.23
C VAL A 272 20.97 1.67 2.23
N ALA A 273 22.28 1.89 2.29
CA ALA A 273 23.29 0.87 2.50
C ALA A 273 23.73 0.88 3.97
N VAL A 274 23.35 -0.15 4.73
CA VAL A 274 23.83 -0.39 6.10
C VAL A 274 24.97 -1.40 6.08
N ALA A 275 26.21 -0.94 6.29
CA ALA A 275 27.36 -1.84 6.40
C ALA A 275 27.86 -1.99 7.84
N LEU A 276 28.01 -3.25 8.25
CA LEU A 276 28.56 -3.65 9.54
C LEU A 276 29.86 -4.44 9.33
N GLN A 277 30.96 -3.92 9.86
CA GLN A 277 32.23 -4.63 9.85
C GLN A 277 32.41 -5.48 11.09
N GLY A 278 32.63 -6.77 10.86
CA GLY A 278 32.81 -7.78 11.91
C GLY A 278 34.22 -8.35 11.90
N ASN A 279 34.88 -8.26 13.04
CA ASN A 279 36.28 -8.60 13.22
C ASN A 279 36.40 -9.86 14.13
N PRO A 280 36.42 -11.09 13.55
CA PRO A 280 36.63 -12.30 14.34
C PRO A 280 38.10 -12.41 14.77
N LYS A 281 38.35 -12.63 16.06
CA LYS A 281 39.71 -12.84 16.59
C LYS A 281 40.20 -14.23 16.21
N ILE A 282 41.38 -14.32 15.61
CA ILE A 282 42.08 -15.57 15.33
C ILE A 282 43.42 -15.56 16.07
N PRO A 283 43.72 -16.53 16.96
CA PRO A 283 44.94 -16.52 17.77
C PRO A 283 46.22 -16.37 16.94
N GLY A 284 47.04 -15.37 17.28
CA GLY A 284 48.33 -15.12 16.64
C GLY A 284 48.25 -14.63 15.19
N LYS A 285 47.10 -14.14 14.74
CA LYS A 285 46.88 -13.62 13.38
C LYS A 285 46.33 -12.21 13.38
N THR A 286 46.72 -11.43 12.38
CA THR A 286 46.10 -10.14 12.07
C THR A 286 44.85 -10.38 11.23
N VAL A 287 43.72 -9.87 11.69
CA VAL A 287 42.45 -9.93 10.98
C VAL A 287 42.21 -8.56 10.36
N GLN A 288 41.98 -8.55 9.05
CA GLN A 288 41.43 -7.41 8.33
C GLN A 288 40.14 -7.90 7.68
N SER A 289 39.00 -7.42 8.14
CA SER A 289 37.70 -7.68 7.52
C SER A 289 37.26 -6.47 6.71
N THR A 290 36.59 -6.69 5.58
CA THR A 290 35.73 -5.65 5.01
C THR A 290 34.34 -5.74 5.62
N PRO A 291 33.59 -4.63 5.68
CA PRO A 291 32.21 -4.64 6.13
C PRO A 291 31.35 -5.68 5.39
N ALA A 292 30.53 -6.41 6.14
CA ALA A 292 29.35 -7.04 5.57
C ALA A 292 28.36 -5.90 5.29
N VAL A 293 27.98 -5.74 4.03
CA VAL A 293 27.07 -4.66 3.62
C VAL A 293 25.69 -5.25 3.44
N PHE A 294 24.73 -4.80 4.24
CA PHE A 294 23.32 -4.84 3.88
C PHE A 294 23.03 -3.59 3.05
N VAL A 295 22.38 -3.75 1.91
CA VAL A 295 21.76 -2.62 1.22
C VAL A 295 20.26 -2.89 1.25
N ASP A 296 19.45 -1.87 1.19
CA ASP A 296 18.02 -2.02 0.94
C ASP A 296 17.74 -1.79 -0.57
N VAL A 297 18.79 -1.63 -1.40
CA VAL A 297 18.68 -1.37 -2.83
C VAL A 297 19.06 -2.61 -3.62
N ALA A 298 18.06 -3.24 -4.23
CA ALA A 298 18.28 -4.02 -5.42
C ALA A 298 18.70 -3.06 -6.55
N GLY A 299 19.95 -3.18 -7.02
CA GLY A 299 20.42 -2.40 -8.16
C GLY A 299 19.43 -2.49 -9.32
N GLY A 300 18.92 -1.36 -9.77
CA GLY A 300 17.87 -1.33 -10.78
C GLY A 300 17.15 0.00 -10.79
N ASP A 301 16.66 0.35 -11.97
CA ASP A 301 15.96 1.58 -12.28
C ASP A 301 14.88 1.92 -11.24
N LEU A 302 15.22 2.86 -10.35
CA LEU A 302 14.35 3.35 -9.28
C LEU A 302 13.00 3.84 -9.85
N GLU A 303 12.95 4.24 -11.12
CA GLU A 303 11.73 4.71 -11.77
C GLU A 303 10.82 3.56 -12.28
N ASN A 304 11.37 2.36 -12.55
CA ASN A 304 10.70 1.35 -13.40
C ASN A 304 10.44 -0.04 -12.76
N GLY A 305 10.67 -0.22 -11.47
CA GLY A 305 10.27 -1.44 -10.76
C GLY A 305 10.77 -1.45 -9.31
N GLY A 306 9.86 -1.23 -8.36
CA GLY A 306 10.18 -1.05 -6.94
C GLY A 306 10.95 -2.23 -6.32
N ALA A 307 12.11 -1.95 -5.73
CA ALA A 307 12.64 -2.77 -4.62
C ALA A 307 11.68 -2.70 -3.42
N LEU A 308 11.84 -3.51 -2.38
CA LEU A 308 10.89 -3.65 -1.25
C LEU A 308 10.80 -2.39 -0.36
N ASP A 309 11.76 -1.49 -0.47
CA ASP A 309 12.32 -0.61 0.58
C ASP A 309 12.64 0.80 0.02
N GLN A 310 11.99 1.21 -1.07
CA GLN A 310 12.24 2.52 -1.68
C GLN A 310 11.61 3.66 -0.86
N ILE A 311 12.47 4.50 -0.30
CA ILE A 311 12.08 5.79 0.26
C ILE A 311 11.90 6.75 -0.91
N ARG A 312 10.72 7.37 -1.04
CA ARG A 312 10.52 8.51 -1.94
C ARG A 312 10.55 9.79 -1.13
N CYS A 313 11.51 10.65 -1.41
CA CYS A 313 11.53 12.01 -0.91
C CYS A 313 11.17 12.99 -2.03
N ASP A 314 10.35 13.98 -1.71
CA ASP A 314 9.87 14.94 -2.69
C ASP A 314 9.75 16.33 -2.06
N ASN A 315 9.80 17.36 -2.91
CA ASN A 315 9.46 18.73 -2.55
C ASN A 315 8.32 19.21 -3.44
N THR A 316 7.26 18.40 -3.53
CA THR A 316 6.13 18.71 -4.39
C THR A 316 5.01 19.40 -3.61
N LYS A 317 4.09 20.00 -4.35
CA LYS A 317 2.86 20.53 -3.76
C LYS A 317 1.92 19.36 -3.47
N ILE A 318 1.71 19.11 -2.18
CA ILE A 318 0.69 18.18 -1.70
C ILE A 318 -0.45 19.06 -1.22
N VAL A 319 -1.60 18.96 -1.90
CA VAL A 319 -2.73 19.91 -1.83
C VAL A 319 -2.36 21.34 -2.25
N ASN A 320 -3.30 22.31 -2.28
CA ASN A 320 -3.10 23.73 -2.68
C ASN A 320 -2.11 24.53 -1.78
N LYS A 321 -1.11 23.87 -1.19
CA LYS A 321 -0.07 24.43 -0.35
C LYS A 321 1.20 24.75 -1.16
N VAL A 322 2.08 25.52 -0.54
CA VAL A 322 3.48 25.73 -0.99
C VAL A 322 4.17 24.35 -1.08
N PRO A 323 5.12 24.12 -2.00
CA PRO A 323 5.89 22.87 -2.01
C PRO A 323 6.42 22.55 -0.62
N THR A 324 6.16 21.34 -0.15
CA THR A 324 6.60 20.86 1.17
C THR A 324 7.52 19.69 0.98
N ILE A 325 8.71 19.77 1.55
CA ILE A 325 9.65 18.65 1.62
C ILE A 325 9.01 17.52 2.46
N GLY A 326 9.25 16.26 2.10
CA GLY A 326 8.87 15.10 2.91
C GLY A 326 9.28 13.78 2.28
N CYS A 327 9.36 12.74 3.09
CA CYS A 327 9.72 11.40 2.66
C CYS A 327 8.63 10.38 3.02
N VAL A 328 8.45 9.35 2.17
CA VAL A 328 7.51 8.23 2.36
C VAL A 328 8.14 6.91 1.93
N PHE A 329 7.67 5.79 2.49
CA PHE A 329 7.90 4.48 1.88
C PHE A 329 6.98 4.33 0.67
N HIS A 330 7.54 4.41 -0.53
CA HIS A 330 6.77 4.47 -1.77
C HIS A 330 5.98 3.19 -2.04
N ASN A 331 6.52 2.04 -1.63
CA ASN A 331 5.89 0.74 -1.83
C ASN A 331 4.74 0.46 -0.85
N TYR A 332 4.52 1.34 0.12
CA TYR A 332 3.35 1.25 0.98
C TYR A 332 2.12 1.84 0.27
N VAL A 333 1.08 1.03 0.12
CA VAL A 333 -0.21 1.43 -0.46
C VAL A 333 -1.17 1.77 0.67
N ALA A 334 -1.42 3.07 0.88
CA ALA A 334 -2.33 3.53 1.92
C ALA A 334 -3.80 3.23 1.58
N THR A 335 -4.65 3.10 2.61
CA THR A 335 -6.07 2.80 2.46
C THR A 335 -6.93 4.00 2.87
N TYR A 336 -7.71 4.52 1.92
CA TYR A 336 -8.80 5.44 2.23
C TYR A 336 -10.00 4.61 2.70
N THR A 337 -10.56 4.94 3.87
CA THR A 337 -11.70 4.21 4.43
C THR A 337 -12.96 5.05 4.43
N PHE A 338 -14.03 4.54 3.83
CA PHE A 338 -15.33 5.21 3.86
C PHE A 338 -15.96 5.21 5.25
N ASN A 339 -16.68 6.29 5.55
CA ASN A 339 -17.64 6.32 6.64
C ASN A 339 -18.97 5.71 6.17
N ALA A 340 -19.00 4.39 6.01
CA ALA A 340 -20.15 3.65 5.50
C ALA A 340 -21.42 3.83 6.36
N ALA A 341 -21.25 3.96 7.68
CA ALA A 341 -22.36 4.24 8.59
C ALA A 341 -23.02 5.60 8.29
N LYS A 342 -22.24 6.62 7.91
CA LYS A 342 -22.75 7.96 7.62
C LYS A 342 -23.22 8.13 6.17
N TYR A 343 -22.53 7.50 5.22
CA TYR A 343 -22.75 7.64 3.78
C TYR A 343 -22.94 6.27 3.10
N PRO A 344 -23.99 5.52 3.47
CA PRO A 344 -24.16 4.14 3.03
C PRO A 344 -24.41 4.00 1.52
N GLN A 345 -24.95 5.03 0.85
CA GLN A 345 -25.25 4.95 -0.59
C GLN A 345 -23.97 4.87 -1.43
N ALA A 346 -23.04 5.80 -1.20
CA ALA A 346 -21.74 5.81 -1.88
C ALA A 346 -20.91 4.56 -1.54
N ALA A 347 -20.91 4.14 -0.27
CA ALA A 347 -20.19 2.95 0.15
C ALA A 347 -20.74 1.66 -0.46
N SER A 348 -22.06 1.52 -0.56
CA SER A 348 -22.68 0.35 -1.21
C SER A 348 -22.46 0.34 -2.71
N HIS A 349 -22.46 1.50 -3.37
CA HIS A 349 -22.12 1.61 -4.79
C HIS A 349 -20.67 1.18 -5.03
N ALA A 350 -19.71 1.77 -4.31
CA ALA A 350 -18.30 1.37 -4.42
C ALA A 350 -18.09 -0.13 -4.11
N TRP A 351 -18.79 -0.67 -3.11
CA TRP A 351 -18.75 -2.11 -2.81
C TRP A 351 -19.22 -2.96 -3.98
N LEU A 352 -20.36 -2.63 -4.60
CA LEU A 352 -20.90 -3.38 -5.73
C LEU A 352 -19.90 -3.44 -6.88
N ILE A 353 -19.30 -2.30 -7.21
CA ILE A 353 -18.36 -2.19 -8.33
C ILE A 353 -17.04 -2.90 -8.01
N GLN A 354 -16.50 -2.75 -6.80
CA GLN A 354 -15.33 -3.51 -6.34
C GLN A 354 -15.56 -5.01 -6.38
N HIS A 355 -16.74 -5.46 -5.96
CA HIS A 355 -17.08 -6.86 -5.80
C HIS A 355 -17.39 -7.56 -7.13
N LYS A 356 -18.11 -6.90 -8.04
CA LYS A 356 -18.64 -7.54 -9.25
C LYS A 356 -17.82 -7.32 -10.52
N LEU A 357 -17.12 -6.20 -10.66
CA LEU A 357 -16.36 -5.95 -11.89
C LEU A 357 -15.03 -6.69 -11.87
N ALA A 358 -14.64 -7.27 -13.00
CA ALA A 358 -13.42 -8.06 -13.13
C ALA A 358 -12.11 -7.28 -12.84
N ASN A 359 -12.16 -5.95 -12.90
CA ASN A 359 -11.01 -5.09 -12.60
C ASN A 359 -10.91 -4.72 -11.10
N HIS A 360 -11.89 -5.09 -10.27
CA HIS A 360 -11.91 -4.92 -8.80
C HIS A 360 -11.33 -3.58 -8.30
N PRO A 361 -11.73 -2.42 -8.85
CA PRO A 361 -10.95 -1.20 -8.72
C PRO A 361 -10.86 -0.76 -7.26
N GLY A 362 -9.66 -0.63 -6.70
CA GLY A 362 -9.42 -0.26 -5.30
C GLY A 362 -9.45 -1.40 -4.29
N SER A 363 -9.68 -2.64 -4.71
CA SER A 363 -9.70 -3.82 -3.83
C SER A 363 -8.30 -4.26 -3.43
N GLN A 364 -8.02 -4.22 -2.13
CA GLN A 364 -6.80 -4.79 -1.56
C GLN A 364 -6.79 -6.32 -1.67
N ALA A 365 -7.94 -6.99 -1.51
CA ALA A 365 -8.04 -8.45 -1.57
C ALA A 365 -7.65 -8.99 -2.95
N ASP A 366 -7.99 -8.26 -4.01
CA ASP A 366 -7.69 -8.62 -5.40
C ASP A 366 -6.37 -8.00 -5.91
N SER A 367 -5.66 -7.26 -5.06
CA SER A 367 -4.44 -6.53 -5.42
C SER A 367 -4.61 -5.57 -6.61
N LYS A 368 -5.76 -4.88 -6.69
CA LYS A 368 -6.12 -3.94 -7.76
C LYS A 368 -6.29 -2.53 -7.22
N SER A 369 -5.21 -1.76 -7.13
CA SER A 369 -5.24 -0.43 -6.50
C SER A 369 -5.94 0.61 -7.37
N LEU A 370 -6.39 1.68 -6.72
CA LEU A 370 -6.67 2.94 -7.40
C LEU A 370 -5.37 3.73 -7.53
N TYR A 371 -5.23 4.52 -8.59
CA TYR A 371 -4.07 5.39 -8.78
C TYR A 371 -4.50 6.85 -8.74
N PHE A 372 -3.91 7.62 -7.84
CA PHE A 372 -4.29 9.01 -7.59
C PHE A 372 -4.04 9.91 -8.81
N LEU A 373 -5.04 10.73 -9.17
CA LEU A 373 -4.96 11.76 -10.20
C LEU A 373 -5.20 13.14 -9.55
N PRO A 374 -4.18 14.01 -9.45
CA PRO A 374 -4.33 15.34 -8.88
C PRO A 374 -5.23 16.18 -9.79
N ASN A 375 -6.16 16.91 -9.17
CA ASN A 375 -7.18 17.77 -9.80
C ASN A 375 -8.35 17.07 -10.52
N GLY A 376 -8.37 15.72 -10.56
CA GLY A 376 -9.42 14.95 -11.24
C GLY A 376 -9.51 15.21 -12.75
N ASP A 377 -10.37 14.48 -13.44
CA ASP A 377 -10.63 14.75 -14.86
C ASP A 377 -11.70 15.84 -15.01
N THR A 378 -11.28 17.04 -15.42
CA THR A 378 -12.19 18.15 -15.71
C THR A 378 -13.10 17.90 -16.91
N GLY A 379 -12.75 16.95 -17.78
CA GLY A 379 -13.57 16.51 -18.92
C GLY A 379 -14.78 15.66 -18.54
N ALA A 380 -14.83 15.12 -17.32
CA ALA A 380 -15.98 14.40 -16.78
C ALA A 380 -17.12 15.32 -16.29
N LEU A 381 -16.93 16.65 -16.30
CA LEU A 381 -17.92 17.63 -15.86
C LEU A 381 -18.82 18.06 -17.03
N ASN A 382 -20.15 17.95 -16.91
CA ASN A 382 -21.09 18.31 -17.99
C ASN A 382 -21.35 19.82 -18.13
N GLY A 383 -20.58 20.69 -17.47
CA GLY A 383 -20.65 22.15 -17.61
C GLY A 383 -20.52 22.93 -16.29
N THR A 384 -20.47 24.27 -16.38
CA THR A 384 -20.20 25.18 -15.24
C THR A 384 -21.34 25.33 -14.22
N THR A 385 -22.46 24.62 -14.41
CA THR A 385 -23.69 24.72 -13.58
C THR A 385 -24.30 23.35 -13.21
N ASP A 386 -23.56 22.25 -13.35
CA ASP A 386 -24.07 20.87 -13.22
C ASP A 386 -24.58 20.50 -11.80
N LYS A 387 -25.76 19.85 -11.74
CA LYS A 387 -26.36 19.08 -10.61
C LYS A 387 -27.47 18.18 -11.18
N PRO A 388 -27.36 16.84 -11.20
CA PRO A 388 -27.42 15.96 -10.02
C PRO A 388 -26.14 15.13 -9.76
N ASN A 389 -25.92 14.75 -8.50
CA ASN A 389 -24.70 14.09 -7.99
C ASN A 389 -24.58 12.61 -8.42
N CYS A 390 -24.26 12.39 -9.70
CA CYS A 390 -23.78 11.08 -10.18
C CYS A 390 -22.49 10.71 -9.44
N ASP A 391 -22.58 9.74 -8.55
CA ASP A 391 -21.41 9.13 -7.94
C ASP A 391 -20.71 8.24 -8.97
N GLU A 392 -19.39 8.39 -9.13
CA GLU A 392 -18.61 7.63 -10.10
C GLU A 392 -17.59 6.77 -9.40
N TYR A 393 -17.53 5.50 -9.81
CA TYR A 393 -16.56 4.55 -9.29
C TYR A 393 -15.94 3.72 -10.42
N ALA A 394 -14.61 3.66 -10.59
CA ALA A 394 -13.61 4.36 -9.81
C ALA A 394 -13.72 5.89 -9.91
N PHE A 395 -13.31 6.58 -8.84
CA PHE A 395 -13.50 8.03 -8.70
C PHE A 395 -12.86 8.82 -9.83
N ASN A 396 -13.46 9.96 -10.16
CA ASN A 396 -12.93 10.89 -11.14
C ASN A 396 -11.50 11.41 -10.81
N SER A 397 -11.11 11.38 -9.54
CA SER A 397 -9.75 11.69 -9.07
C SER A 397 -8.80 10.49 -9.13
N THR A 398 -9.01 9.58 -10.09
CA THR A 398 -8.15 8.42 -10.32
C THR A 398 -7.94 8.14 -11.80
N TYR A 399 -6.81 7.53 -12.12
CA TYR A 399 -6.57 7.00 -13.47
C TYR A 399 -7.45 5.79 -13.83
N ASN A 400 -8.08 5.17 -12.83
CA ASN A 400 -9.03 4.08 -13.01
C ASN A 400 -10.42 4.57 -13.45
N SER A 401 -10.66 5.89 -13.44
CA SER A 401 -11.94 6.49 -13.85
C SER A 401 -12.32 6.08 -15.28
N GLY A 402 -13.62 5.85 -15.48
CA GLY A 402 -14.17 5.62 -16.82
C GLY A 402 -14.00 6.81 -17.76
N GLY A 403 -14.03 8.03 -17.20
CA GLY A 403 -13.84 9.27 -17.97
C GLY A 403 -12.41 9.49 -18.43
N MET A 404 -11.42 8.88 -17.76
CA MET A 404 -10.01 9.17 -18.00
C MET A 404 -9.53 8.60 -19.35
N PRO A 405 -9.12 9.43 -20.33
CA PRO A 405 -8.72 8.95 -21.64
C PRO A 405 -7.41 8.14 -21.62
N SER A 406 -7.28 7.12 -22.47
CA SER A 406 -6.02 6.35 -22.62
C SER A 406 -4.81 7.24 -22.90
N LEU A 407 -4.98 8.28 -23.73
CA LEU A 407 -3.89 9.20 -24.09
C LEU A 407 -3.36 9.98 -22.89
N ALA A 408 -4.19 10.19 -21.88
CA ALA A 408 -3.79 10.83 -20.62
C ALA A 408 -3.30 9.80 -19.58
N GLY A 409 -3.26 8.51 -19.92
CA GLY A 409 -2.85 7.42 -19.04
C GLY A 409 -4.00 6.67 -18.36
N GLY A 410 -5.25 6.92 -18.75
CA GLY A 410 -6.43 6.23 -18.19
C GLY A 410 -6.40 4.72 -18.39
N LEU A 411 -6.81 3.98 -17.36
CA LEU A 411 -6.76 2.52 -17.31
C LEU A 411 -8.06 1.85 -17.73
N ASN A 412 -9.20 2.54 -17.60
CA ASN A 412 -10.53 2.00 -17.87
C ASN A 412 -11.40 2.94 -18.75
N PRO A 413 -10.87 3.55 -19.81
CA PRO A 413 -11.60 4.55 -20.58
C PRO A 413 -12.88 3.98 -21.20
N VAL A 414 -13.97 4.73 -21.12
CA VAL A 414 -15.21 4.47 -21.83
C VAL A 414 -15.58 5.64 -22.73
N GLY A 415 -16.24 5.35 -23.86
CA GLY A 415 -16.68 6.40 -24.80
C GLY A 415 -17.84 7.25 -24.28
N SER A 416 -18.59 6.74 -23.31
CA SER A 416 -19.71 7.42 -22.67
C SER A 416 -20.03 6.76 -21.32
N GLY A 417 -20.58 7.54 -20.39
CA GLY A 417 -20.87 7.09 -19.02
C GLY A 417 -21.93 5.98 -18.93
N ASP A 418 -22.78 5.81 -19.94
CA ASP A 418 -23.77 4.71 -20.03
C ASP A 418 -23.14 3.33 -20.26
N ALA A 419 -21.85 3.28 -20.60
CA ALA A 419 -21.07 2.03 -20.64
C ALA A 419 -20.63 1.54 -19.24
N CYS A 420 -20.85 2.34 -18.19
CA CYS A 420 -20.64 1.92 -16.80
C CYS A 420 -21.89 1.25 -16.22
N VAL A 421 -21.73 0.45 -15.17
CA VAL A 421 -22.86 -0.07 -14.36
C VAL A 421 -23.67 1.12 -13.85
N GLN A 422 -24.94 1.24 -14.25
CA GLN A 422 -25.80 2.32 -13.81
C GLN A 422 -26.68 1.89 -12.65
N THR A 423 -26.61 2.61 -11.52
CA THR A 423 -27.49 2.40 -10.37
C THR A 423 -28.21 3.68 -9.93
N LEU A 424 -29.24 3.52 -9.11
CA LEU A 424 -29.98 4.62 -8.49
C LEU A 424 -30.40 4.24 -7.07
N ALA A 425 -30.28 5.18 -6.13
CA ALA A 425 -30.83 5.02 -4.80
C ALA A 425 -32.32 5.35 -4.79
N SER A 426 -33.15 4.45 -4.26
CA SER A 426 -34.59 4.67 -4.12
C SER A 426 -35.11 4.06 -2.83
N LYS A 427 -36.12 4.68 -2.22
CA LYS A 427 -36.75 4.17 -1.00
C LYS A 427 -37.86 3.19 -1.36
N GLN A 428 -37.78 1.98 -0.81
CA GLN A 428 -38.80 0.93 -0.94
C GLN A 428 -39.00 0.26 0.42
N ASP A 429 -40.27 -0.01 0.79
CA ASP A 429 -40.63 -0.75 2.01
C ASP A 429 -39.98 -0.22 3.30
N GLY A 430 -39.77 1.10 3.36
CA GLY A 430 -39.18 1.78 4.52
C GLY A 430 -37.66 1.85 4.52
N ALA A 431 -36.96 1.09 3.67
CA ALA A 431 -35.51 1.08 3.51
C ALA A 431 -35.06 1.79 2.24
N VAL A 432 -33.81 2.24 2.21
CA VAL A 432 -33.17 2.71 0.96
C VAL A 432 -32.58 1.50 0.27
N HIS A 433 -32.79 1.42 -1.04
CA HIS A 433 -32.25 0.40 -1.92
C HIS A 433 -31.38 1.03 -3.00
N LEU A 434 -30.36 0.29 -3.46
CA LEU A 434 -29.61 0.60 -4.66
C LEU A 434 -30.04 -0.37 -5.77
N PHE A 435 -30.70 0.17 -6.78
CA PHE A 435 -31.18 -0.59 -7.94
C PHE A 435 -30.35 -0.28 -9.17
N ASN A 436 -30.31 -1.18 -10.16
CA ASN A 436 -29.86 -0.78 -11.49
C ASN A 436 -30.84 0.22 -12.13
N ILE A 437 -30.41 1.00 -13.12
CA ILE A 437 -31.35 1.84 -13.88
C ILE A 437 -32.16 0.95 -14.85
N ASP A 438 -33.46 1.24 -15.01
CA ASP A 438 -34.35 0.52 -15.91
C ASP A 438 -33.81 0.51 -17.36
N GLY A 439 -33.87 -0.65 -18.01
CA GLY A 439 -33.27 -0.89 -19.33
C GLY A 439 -31.75 -1.03 -19.36
N LEU A 440 -31.04 -0.81 -18.24
CA LEU A 440 -29.58 -0.91 -18.13
C LEU A 440 -29.19 -2.02 -17.16
N VAL A 441 -29.47 -3.25 -17.58
CA VAL A 441 -29.07 -4.46 -16.83
C VAL A 441 -27.55 -4.63 -16.92
N PRO A 442 -26.83 -4.71 -15.79
CA PRO A 442 -25.39 -4.94 -15.83
C PRO A 442 -25.04 -6.26 -16.51
N THR A 443 -24.06 -6.20 -17.40
CA THR A 443 -23.46 -7.37 -18.03
C THR A 443 -22.30 -7.94 -17.22
N TRP A 444 -21.83 -7.17 -16.24
CA TRP A 444 -20.62 -7.40 -15.43
C TRP A 444 -19.32 -7.42 -16.25
N LYS A 445 -19.38 -6.89 -17.48
CA LYS A 445 -18.23 -6.62 -18.35
C LYS A 445 -17.84 -5.15 -18.39
N GLU A 446 -18.62 -4.31 -17.71
CA GLU A 446 -18.31 -2.91 -17.51
C GLU A 446 -17.00 -2.76 -16.72
N VAL A 447 -16.40 -1.57 -16.79
CA VAL A 447 -15.11 -1.27 -16.13
C VAL A 447 -15.22 -0.18 -15.06
N CYS A 448 -16.42 0.39 -14.92
CA CYS A 448 -16.79 1.48 -14.03
C CYS A 448 -18.27 1.35 -13.64
N GLY A 449 -18.70 2.12 -12.65
CA GLY A 449 -20.08 2.27 -12.22
C GLY A 449 -20.43 3.73 -11.97
N ARG A 450 -21.66 4.10 -12.30
CA ARG A 450 -22.25 5.42 -12.02
C ARG A 450 -23.54 5.24 -11.24
N SER A 451 -23.77 6.09 -10.25
CA SER A 451 -24.94 5.99 -9.41
C SER A 451 -25.64 7.32 -9.20
N ALA A 452 -26.96 7.34 -9.35
CA ALA A 452 -27.78 8.46 -8.91
C ALA A 452 -28.10 8.32 -7.41
N ILE A 453 -27.28 8.96 -6.56
CA ILE A 453 -27.40 8.91 -5.09
C ILE A 453 -27.61 10.30 -4.48
N SER A 454 -27.88 10.33 -3.17
CA SER A 454 -27.96 11.58 -2.42
C SER A 454 -26.67 12.38 -2.52
N GLY A 455 -26.79 13.68 -2.75
CA GLY A 455 -25.63 14.54 -2.83
C GLY A 455 -24.81 14.63 -1.54
N SER A 456 -25.48 14.46 -0.38
CA SER A 456 -24.82 14.35 0.92
C SER A 456 -23.95 13.11 1.04
N ASP A 457 -24.39 11.98 0.48
CA ASP A 457 -23.65 10.72 0.50
C ASP A 457 -22.44 10.78 -0.45
N ASN A 458 -22.66 11.28 -1.67
CA ASN A 458 -21.60 11.44 -2.66
C ASN A 458 -20.50 12.38 -2.15
N SER A 459 -20.82 13.65 -1.86
CA SER A 459 -19.81 14.62 -1.43
C SER A 459 -19.26 14.31 -0.04
N GLY A 460 -20.07 13.73 0.85
CA GLY A 460 -19.67 13.40 2.21
C GLY A 460 -18.68 12.23 2.29
N SER A 461 -18.84 11.20 1.44
CA SER A 461 -17.97 10.01 1.46
C SER A 461 -16.52 10.33 1.10
N MET A 462 -16.29 11.36 0.28
CA MET A 462 -14.97 11.81 -0.17
C MET A 462 -14.47 13.08 0.52
N ALA A 463 -15.23 13.68 1.44
CA ALA A 463 -14.86 14.92 2.12
C ALA A 463 -13.53 14.83 2.89
N GLY A 464 -13.18 13.62 3.38
CA GLY A 464 -11.92 13.37 4.09
C GLY A 464 -10.72 13.12 3.18
N PHE A 465 -10.91 12.97 1.87
CA PHE A 465 -9.86 12.54 0.94
C PHE A 465 -8.71 13.54 0.84
N ALA A 466 -8.98 14.84 0.88
CA ALA A 466 -7.92 15.86 0.85
C ALA A 466 -6.98 15.76 2.06
N THR A 467 -7.54 15.48 3.23
CA THR A 467 -6.76 15.23 4.46
C THR A 467 -6.01 13.92 4.38
N PHE A 468 -6.64 12.85 3.88
CA PHE A 468 -5.97 11.57 3.63
C PHE A 468 -4.77 11.73 2.68
N ASN A 469 -4.96 12.39 1.54
CA ASN A 469 -3.89 12.69 0.60
C ASN A 469 -2.74 13.45 1.29
N ALA A 470 -3.06 14.52 2.03
CA ALA A 470 -2.03 15.28 2.76
C ALA A 470 -1.29 14.42 3.80
N ASN A 471 -2.02 13.61 4.56
CA ASN A 471 -1.46 12.76 5.61
C ASN A 471 -0.63 11.61 5.07
N GLN A 472 -0.98 11.06 3.90
CA GLN A 472 -0.27 9.93 3.27
C GLN A 472 0.71 10.38 2.17
N ARG A 473 0.78 11.69 1.91
CA ARG A 473 1.55 12.33 0.86
C ARG A 473 1.40 11.63 -0.49
N LEU A 474 0.16 11.49 -0.97
CA LEU A 474 -0.08 10.87 -2.27
C LEU A 474 0.30 11.84 -3.40
N LEU A 475 1.12 11.36 -4.34
CA LEU A 475 1.45 12.06 -5.57
C LEU A 475 0.73 11.45 -6.76
N ASP A 476 0.79 12.14 -7.90
CA ASP A 476 0.30 11.63 -9.17
C ASP A 476 0.74 10.17 -9.38
N ARG A 477 -0.21 9.30 -9.72
CA ARG A 477 -0.04 7.86 -9.92
C ARG A 477 0.36 7.06 -8.69
N ASP A 478 0.37 7.63 -7.49
CA ASP A 478 0.54 6.81 -6.29
C ASP A 478 -0.67 5.85 -6.13
N PRO A 479 -0.41 4.57 -5.85
CA PRO A 479 -1.47 3.63 -5.56
C PRO A 479 -2.08 3.89 -4.19
N TYR A 480 -3.38 3.66 -4.07
CA TYR A 480 -4.09 3.57 -2.79
C TYR A 480 -5.24 2.55 -2.86
N TRP A 481 -5.61 2.00 -1.71
CA TRP A 481 -6.77 1.12 -1.55
C TRP A 481 -8.01 1.93 -1.17
N LEU A 482 -9.18 1.46 -1.56
CA LEU A 482 -10.43 1.92 -0.96
C LEU A 482 -11.03 0.80 -0.11
N ASN A 483 -11.13 1.03 1.19
CA ASN A 483 -11.97 0.23 2.06
C ASN A 483 -13.39 0.84 2.08
N THR A 484 -14.33 0.16 1.46
CA THR A 484 -15.74 0.58 1.40
C THR A 484 -16.42 0.52 2.77
N ASN A 485 -15.82 -0.18 3.73
CA ASN A 485 -16.29 -0.34 5.10
C ASN A 485 -17.70 -0.94 5.17
N MET A 486 -18.02 -1.74 4.16
CA MET A 486 -19.32 -2.36 3.94
C MET A 486 -19.15 -3.88 3.82
N SER A 487 -20.08 -4.61 4.39
CA SER A 487 -20.24 -6.05 4.17
C SER A 487 -21.63 -6.33 3.61
N ALA A 488 -21.82 -7.49 2.97
CA ALA A 488 -23.07 -7.85 2.32
C ALA A 488 -23.46 -9.29 2.66
N ALA A 489 -24.75 -9.50 2.93
CA ALA A 489 -25.37 -10.81 2.98
C ALA A 489 -26.26 -10.96 1.74
N CYS A 490 -25.79 -11.74 0.75
CA CYS A 490 -26.45 -11.87 -0.54
C CYS A 490 -27.30 -13.13 -0.61
N SER A 491 -28.58 -12.96 -0.99
CA SER A 491 -29.45 -14.08 -1.37
C SER A 491 -29.20 -14.54 -2.81
N ASP A 492 -28.64 -13.66 -3.63
CA ASP A 492 -28.19 -13.94 -5.00
C ASP A 492 -26.99 -13.05 -5.32
N ASP A 493 -25.97 -13.62 -5.93
CA ASP A 493 -24.70 -12.95 -6.25
C ASP A 493 -24.09 -13.50 -7.54
N SER A 494 -24.92 -13.65 -8.56
CA SER A 494 -24.55 -14.20 -9.86
C SER A 494 -24.68 -13.12 -10.94
N THR A 495 -25.52 -13.38 -11.94
CA THR A 495 -25.98 -12.37 -12.92
C THR A 495 -26.88 -11.34 -12.26
N THR A 496 -27.63 -11.76 -11.25
CA THR A 496 -28.43 -10.93 -10.34
C THR A 496 -27.69 -10.76 -9.01
N VAL A 497 -27.76 -9.56 -8.44
CA VAL A 497 -27.13 -9.23 -7.15
C VAL A 497 -28.20 -8.69 -6.22
N LYS A 498 -28.53 -9.48 -5.19
CA LYS A 498 -29.54 -9.16 -4.19
C LYS A 498 -28.95 -9.35 -2.81
N CYS A 499 -28.68 -8.24 -2.12
CA CYS A 499 -27.95 -8.28 -0.86
C CYS A 499 -28.54 -7.33 0.18
N THR A 500 -28.39 -7.71 1.45
CA THR A 500 -28.55 -6.78 2.58
C THR A 500 -27.19 -6.29 3.02
N MET A 501 -27.00 -4.97 2.96
CA MET A 501 -25.73 -4.30 3.24
C MET A 501 -25.60 -3.94 4.73
N THR A 502 -24.39 -4.03 5.26
CA THR A 502 -24.07 -3.68 6.64
C THR A 502 -22.81 -2.82 6.70
N ALA A 503 -22.93 -1.62 7.28
CA ALA A 503 -21.79 -0.77 7.59
C ALA A 503 -21.00 -1.36 8.77
N ASN A 504 -19.68 -1.49 8.61
CA ASN A 504 -18.80 -2.13 9.60
C ASN A 504 -18.30 -1.15 10.68
N ASN A 505 -18.51 0.16 10.54
CA ASN A 505 -18.06 1.22 11.47
C ASN A 505 -19.17 1.84 12.31
N ARG A 506 -19.98 1.02 12.98
CA ARG A 506 -21.11 1.51 13.79
C ARG A 506 -20.69 2.17 15.09
#